data_AF-A0A964V067-F1
#
_entry.id   AF-A0A964V067-F1
#
_cell.length_a   1.000
_cell.length_b   1.000
_cell.length_c   1.000
_cell.angle_alpha   90.00
_cell.angle_beta   90.00
_cell.angle_gamma   90.00
#
_symmetry.space_group_name_H-M   'P 1'
#
loop_
_entity.id
_entity.type
_entity.pdbx_description
1 polymer ?
#
loop_
_entity_poly.entity_id
_entity_poly.type
_entity_poly.pdbx_seq_one_letter_code
_entity_poly.pdbx_strand_id
1 'polypeptide(L)'
;SYTNMIVVKEQLTSQQINFIVRYGLAQDLYLIDENTNVNVYVPNIQILPNDYYTAAIGIFPTKENHFYWLQVYDANQNLILKERMFCTNQPINTFSVNNGQYISNQTTNDFIMYE
;
A
#
# COMPACT_ATOMS: atom_id res chain seq x y z
N SER A 1 -1.76 15.47 6.69
CA SER A 1 -0.66 14.50 6.67
C SER A 1 -0.83 13.61 5.47
N TYR A 2 0.12 13.61 4.54
CA TYR A 2 0.06 12.75 3.35
C TYR A 2 0.37 11.32 3.78
N THR A 3 -0.64 10.46 3.85
CA THR A 3 -0.41 9.03 4.04
C THR A 3 0.07 8.47 2.71
N ASN A 4 1.36 8.15 2.61
CA ASN A 4 1.94 7.57 1.40
C ASN A 4 1.38 6.15 1.24
N MET A 5 0.82 5.82 0.08
CA MET A 5 0.22 4.51 -0.18
C MET A 5 1.31 3.42 -0.17
N ILE A 6 1.01 2.25 0.38
CA ILE A 6 1.91 1.09 0.32
C ILE A 6 1.93 0.57 -1.12
N VAL A 7 3.13 0.45 -1.70
CA VAL A 7 3.33 -0.07 -3.05
C VAL A 7 4.27 -1.27 -3.01
N VAL A 8 3.87 -2.37 -3.64
CA VAL A 8 4.63 -3.62 -3.73
C VAL A 8 4.73 -4.08 -5.18
N LYS A 9 5.60 -5.06 -5.44
CA LYS A 9 5.74 -5.74 -6.74
C LYS A 9 5.15 -7.14 -6.70
N GLU A 10 4.67 -7.62 -7.84
CA GLU A 10 4.39 -9.05 -8.04
C GLU A 10 5.73 -9.76 -8.27
N GLN A 11 6.27 -10.38 -7.21
CA GLN A 11 7.57 -11.06 -7.26
C GLN A 11 7.66 -12.21 -6.25
N LEU A 12 8.56 -13.15 -6.52
CA LEU A 12 8.82 -14.32 -5.65
C LEU A 12 9.98 -14.08 -4.67
N THR A 13 10.49 -12.86 -4.61
CA THR A 13 11.54 -12.43 -3.68
C THR A 13 10.93 -11.63 -2.54
N SER A 14 11.56 -11.72 -1.36
CA SER A 14 11.14 -10.97 -0.20
C SER A 14 11.22 -9.46 -0.45
N GLN A 15 10.20 -8.73 0.00
CA GLN A 15 10.17 -7.27 0.00
C GLN A 15 9.68 -6.76 1.35
N GLN A 16 9.95 -5.49 1.64
CA GLN A 16 9.57 -4.85 2.88
C GLN A 16 8.45 -3.83 2.63
N ILE A 17 7.42 -3.89 3.47
CA ILE A 17 6.46 -2.79 3.64
C ILE A 17 6.57 -2.23 5.06
N ASN A 18 6.31 -0.94 5.20
CA ASN A 18 6.28 -0.26 6.49
C ASN A 18 4.87 0.29 6.73
N PHE A 19 4.35 0.12 7.93
CA PHE A 19 3.05 0.64 8.34
C PHE A 19 3.07 1.05 9.81
N ILE A 20 2.10 1.88 10.22
CA ILE A 20 1.95 2.31 11.61
C ILE A 20 0.68 1.67 12.15
N VAL A 21 0.81 0.76 13.10
CA VAL A 21 -0.35 0.14 13.75
C VAL A 21 -1.11 1.19 14.56
N ARG A 22 -2.45 1.09 14.59
CA ARG A 22 -3.27 2.01 15.39
C ARG A 22 -3.10 1.77 16.91
N TYR A 23 -2.93 0.50 17.28
CA TYR A 23 -2.70 0.02 18.63
C TYR A 23 -2.19 -1.43 18.57
N GLY A 24 -1.71 -1.96 19.70
CA GLY A 24 -1.29 -3.36 19.81
C GLY A 24 -0.01 -3.70 19.06
N LEU A 25 0.26 -5.00 18.93
CA LEU A 25 1.43 -5.54 18.23
C LEU A 25 0.95 -6.39 17.05
N ALA A 26 1.54 -6.17 15.88
CA ALA A 26 1.22 -6.92 14.68
C ALA A 26 1.72 -8.36 14.78
N GLN A 27 0.87 -9.31 14.39
CA GLN A 27 1.17 -10.73 14.41
C GLN A 27 0.87 -11.39 13.05
N ASP A 28 -0.31 -11.12 12.49
CA ASP A 28 -0.77 -11.74 11.26
C ASP A 28 -1.15 -10.70 10.21
N LEU A 29 -0.90 -11.03 8.94
CA LEU A 29 -1.24 -10.19 7.78
C LEU A 29 -2.16 -10.94 6.82
N TYR A 30 -3.17 -10.22 6.35
CA TYR A 30 -4.11 -10.67 5.32
C TYR A 30 -4.24 -9.62 4.22
N LEU A 31 -4.44 -10.07 2.99
CA LEU A 31 -4.70 -9.24 1.83
C LEU A 31 -6.06 -9.60 1.26
N ILE A 32 -6.94 -8.60 1.13
CA ILE A 32 -8.20 -8.75 0.39
C ILE A 32 -8.03 -8.07 -0.95
N ASP A 33 -8.07 -8.85 -2.02
CA ASP A 33 -8.00 -8.36 -3.39
C ASP A 33 -9.29 -7.61 -3.75
N GLU A 34 -9.19 -6.34 -4.16
CA GLU A 34 -10.37 -5.52 -4.45
C GLU A 34 -11.08 -5.92 -5.77
N ASN A 35 -10.40 -6.63 -6.67
CA ASN A 35 -10.98 -7.09 -7.93
C ASN A 35 -11.77 -8.40 -7.75
N THR A 36 -11.30 -9.28 -6.86
CA THR A 36 -11.88 -10.63 -6.68
C THR A 36 -12.59 -10.83 -5.34
N ASN A 37 -12.41 -9.91 -4.39
CA ASN A 37 -12.88 -10.00 -3.00
C ASN A 37 -12.39 -11.25 -2.25
N VAL A 38 -11.31 -11.88 -2.71
CA VAL A 38 -10.69 -13.03 -2.04
C VAL A 38 -9.76 -12.52 -0.95
N ASN A 39 -9.93 -13.06 0.26
CA ASN A 39 -9.06 -12.81 1.41
C ASN A 39 -7.96 -13.88 1.50
N VAL A 40 -6.70 -13.47 1.52
CA VAL A 40 -5.54 -14.37 1.51
C VAL A 40 -4.63 -14.06 2.69
N TYR A 41 -4.31 -15.09 3.48
CA TYR A 41 -3.28 -15.00 4.52
C TYR A 41 -1.88 -14.88 3.91
N VAL A 42 -1.01 -14.04 4.49
CA VAL A 42 0.38 -13.88 4.06
C VAL A 42 1.29 -14.77 4.92
N PRO A 43 1.75 -15.92 4.43
CA PRO A 43 2.55 -16.84 5.23
C PRO A 43 4.00 -16.35 5.39
N ASN A 44 4.66 -16.81 6.45
CA ASN A 44 6.10 -16.63 6.69
C ASN A 44 6.57 -15.17 6.65
N ILE A 45 5.72 -14.24 7.07
CA ILE A 45 6.09 -12.83 7.20
C ILE A 45 6.91 -12.61 8.47
N GLN A 46 8.01 -11.87 8.35
CA GLN A 46 8.77 -11.37 9.50
C GLN A 46 8.24 -10.00 9.89
N ILE A 47 7.79 -9.84 11.13
CA ILE A 47 7.29 -8.58 11.67
C ILE A 47 8.33 -7.98 12.62
N LEU A 48 8.77 -6.76 12.34
CA LEU A 48 9.78 -6.03 13.09
C LEU A 48 9.20 -4.68 13.55
N PRO A 49 8.69 -4.59 14.80
CA PRO A 49 8.26 -3.31 15.36
C PRO A 49 9.48 -2.41 15.67
N ASN A 50 9.30 -1.10 15.47
CA ASN A 50 10.22 -0.03 15.86
C ASN A 50 9.40 1.11 16.51
N ASP A 51 10.07 2.09 17.10
CA ASP A 51 9.49 3.25 17.82
C ASP A 51 8.52 4.09 16.96
N TYR A 52 8.65 4.03 15.62
CA TYR A 52 7.89 4.88 14.70
C TYR A 52 7.02 4.11 13.69
N TYR A 53 7.37 2.86 13.39
CA TYR A 53 6.68 2.05 12.40
C TYR A 53 6.97 0.57 12.63
N THR A 54 6.15 -0.29 12.02
CA THR A 54 6.37 -1.73 11.95
C THR A 54 6.75 -2.09 10.51
N ALA A 55 7.84 -2.84 10.35
CA ALA A 55 8.21 -3.44 9.07
C ALA A 55 7.65 -4.85 8.98
N ALA A 56 7.04 -5.18 7.84
CA ALA A 56 6.72 -6.55 7.45
C ALA A 56 7.56 -6.95 6.24
N ILE A 57 8.32 -8.02 6.39
CA ILE A 57 9.27 -8.51 5.39
C ILE A 57 8.86 -9.91 4.95
N GLY A 58 8.63 -10.10 3.65
CA GLY A 58 8.31 -11.39 3.08
C GLY A 58 7.80 -11.31 1.64
N ILE A 59 7.19 -12.40 1.19
CA ILE A 59 6.61 -12.50 -0.15
C ILE A 59 5.11 -12.25 -0.05
N PHE A 60 4.63 -11.20 -0.71
CA PHE A 60 3.21 -10.85 -0.72
C PHE A 60 2.51 -11.52 -1.91
N PRO A 61 1.37 -12.21 -1.71
CA PRO A 61 0.63 -12.89 -2.77
C PRO A 61 -0.20 -11.88 -3.58
N THR A 62 0.47 -10.95 -4.27
CA THR A 62 -0.17 -9.87 -5.04
C THR A 62 -0.08 -10.09 -6.55
N LYS A 63 -0.97 -9.44 -7.28
CA LYS A 63 -1.04 -9.43 -8.75
C LYS A 63 -0.89 -8.03 -9.30
N GLU A 64 -0.16 -7.90 -10.40
CA GLU A 64 0.06 -6.62 -11.07
C GLU A 64 -1.26 -5.87 -11.34
N ASN A 65 -1.25 -4.55 -11.10
CA ASN A 65 -2.39 -3.65 -11.29
C ASN A 65 -3.61 -3.96 -10.38
N HIS A 66 -3.42 -4.67 -9.28
CA HIS A 66 -4.48 -4.89 -8.28
C HIS A 66 -4.27 -3.99 -7.06
N PHE A 67 -5.38 -3.50 -6.53
CA PHE A 67 -5.44 -2.93 -5.20
C PHE A 67 -5.84 -3.99 -4.18
N TYR A 68 -5.30 -3.85 -2.98
CA TYR A 68 -5.53 -4.75 -1.86
C TYR A 68 -5.88 -3.96 -0.60
N TRP A 69 -6.80 -4.47 0.20
CA TRP A 69 -6.87 -4.12 1.61
C TRP A 69 -5.87 -4.96 2.39
N LEU A 70 -4.83 -4.32 2.90
CA LEU A 70 -3.94 -4.88 3.91
C LEU A 70 -4.66 -4.85 5.26
N GLN A 71 -4.85 -6.01 5.87
CA GLN A 71 -5.36 -6.16 7.21
C GLN A 71 -4.29 -6.76 8.11
N VAL A 72 -4.03 -6.11 9.24
CA VAL A 72 -3.08 -6.59 10.25
C VAL A 72 -3.84 -6.92 11.52
N TYR A 73 -3.53 -8.07 12.10
CA TYR A 73 -4.15 -8.57 13.32
C TYR A 73 -3.13 -8.75 14.43
N ASP A 74 -3.58 -8.59 15.68
CA ASP A 74 -2.80 -8.96 16.88
C ASP A 74 -2.92 -10.46 17.20
N ALA A 75 -2.21 -10.91 18.24
CA ALA A 75 -2.23 -12.31 18.68
C ALA A 75 -3.61 -12.82 19.16
N ASN A 76 -4.55 -11.92 19.42
CA ASN A 76 -5.92 -12.25 19.81
C ASN A 76 -6.89 -12.16 18.62
N GLN A 77 -6.39 -12.01 17.39
CA GLN A 77 -7.15 -11.81 16.16
C GLN A 77 -8.01 -10.54 16.14
N ASN A 78 -7.62 -9.49 16.87
CA ASN A 78 -8.21 -8.17 16.69
C ASN A 78 -7.59 -7.47 15.49
N LEU A 79 -8.43 -6.87 14.63
CA LEU A 79 -7.96 -6.04 13.53
C LEU A 79 -7.35 -4.74 14.09
N ILE A 80 -6.04 -4.55 13.90
CA ILE A 80 -5.29 -3.39 14.43
C ILE A 80 -4.85 -2.40 13.34
N LEU A 81 -4.90 -2.81 12.07
CA LEU A 81 -4.66 -1.96 10.91
C LEU A 81 -5.53 -2.40 9.73
N LYS A 82 -6.09 -1.44 9.01
CA LYS A 82 -6.63 -1.64 7.67
C LYS A 82 -6.17 -0.50 6.77
N GLU A 83 -5.32 -0.82 5.80
CA GLU A 83 -4.77 0.15 4.85
C GLU A 83 -4.90 -0.36 3.41
N ARG A 84 -4.77 0.57 2.46
CA ARG A 84 -4.82 0.23 1.03
C ARG A 84 -3.41 0.09 0.48
N MET A 85 -3.20 -0.96 -0.28
CA MET A 85 -1.93 -1.31 -0.92
C MET A 85 -2.14 -1.47 -2.43
N PHE A 86 -1.15 -1.10 -3.23
CA PHE A 86 -1.17 -1.29 -4.67
C PHE A 86 0.01 -2.14 -5.15
N CYS A 87 -0.24 -3.04 -6.09
CA CYS A 87 0.80 -3.85 -6.71
C CYS A 87 1.15 -3.30 -8.10
N THR A 88 2.40 -2.87 -8.28
CA THR A 88 2.93 -2.52 -9.60
C THR A 88 4.40 -2.89 -9.77
N ASN A 89 4.71 -3.42 -10.94
CA ASN A 89 6.05 -3.74 -11.41
C ASN A 89 6.72 -2.54 -12.09
N GLN A 90 6.00 -1.42 -12.22
CA GLN A 90 6.56 -0.17 -12.72
C GLN A 90 7.66 0.36 -11.78
N PRO A 91 8.68 1.04 -12.30
CA PRO A 91 9.69 1.68 -11.47
C PRO A 91 9.05 2.70 -10.52
N ILE A 92 9.33 2.58 -9.22
CA ILE A 92 8.73 3.43 -8.17
C ILE A 92 9.05 4.93 -8.39
N ASN A 93 10.22 5.25 -8.98
CA ASN A 93 10.60 6.62 -9.35
C ASN A 93 9.79 7.20 -10.53
N THR A 94 9.03 6.36 -11.23
CA THR A 94 8.10 6.75 -12.31
C THR A 94 6.64 6.45 -11.96
N PHE A 95 6.37 6.00 -10.73
CA PHE A 95 5.03 5.61 -10.32
C PHE A 95 4.13 6.86 -10.20
N SER A 96 3.16 6.95 -11.09
CA SER A 96 2.03 7.86 -11.01
C SER A 96 0.76 7.04 -11.15
N VAL A 97 -0.16 7.16 -10.19
CA VAL A 97 -1.49 6.53 -10.25
C VAL A 97 -2.24 6.91 -11.56
N ASN A 98 -1.86 8.03 -12.17
CA ASN A 98 -2.51 8.60 -13.35
C ASN A 98 -1.66 8.51 -14.63
N ASN A 99 -0.63 7.67 -14.69
CA ASN A 99 0.27 7.62 -15.85
C ASN A 99 -0.51 7.25 -17.13
N GLY A 100 -0.73 8.22 -18.01
CA GLY A 100 -1.51 8.08 -19.26
C GLY A 100 -3.02 8.35 -19.17
N GLN A 101 -3.56 8.62 -17.97
CA GLN A 101 -4.99 8.93 -17.79
C GLN A 101 -5.28 10.41 -17.52
N TYR A 102 -4.29 11.17 -17.05
CA TYR A 102 -4.41 12.61 -16.86
C TYR A 102 -3.76 13.37 -18.02
N ILE A 103 -4.59 13.90 -18.94
CA ILE A 103 -4.16 15.00 -19.81
C ILE A 103 -4.20 16.26 -18.94
N SER A 104 -3.04 16.78 -18.52
CA SER A 104 -3.00 18.09 -17.90
C SER A 104 -3.35 19.13 -18.96
N ASN A 105 -4.59 19.59 -18.98
CA ASN A 105 -4.89 20.85 -19.66
C ASN A 105 -4.22 21.94 -18.82
N GLN A 106 -3.01 22.36 -19.19
CA GLN A 106 -2.48 23.63 -18.72
C GLN A 106 -3.30 24.73 -19.39
N THR A 107 -4.35 25.19 -18.71
CA THR A 107 -4.88 26.51 -19.00
C THR A 107 -3.96 27.49 -18.27
N THR A 108 -3.16 28.24 -19.02
CA THR A 108 -2.51 29.45 -18.49
C THR A 108 -3.63 30.35 -17.97
N ASN A 109 -3.81 30.41 -16.65
CA ASN A 109 -4.74 31.36 -16.05
C ASN A 109 -4.11 32.74 -16.16
N ASP A 110 -4.25 33.37 -17.33
CA ASP A 110 -3.91 34.77 -17.52
C ASP A 110 -4.97 35.62 -16.80
N PHE A 111 -4.64 36.04 -15.58
CA PHE A 111 -5.47 36.96 -14.82
C PHE A 111 -5.26 38.37 -15.39
N ILE A 112 -6.25 38.92 -16.09
CA ILE A 112 -6.22 40.31 -16.56
C ILE A 112 -6.98 41.17 -15.55
N MET A 113 -6.27 42.06 -14.87
CA MET A 113 -6.85 43.13 -14.05
C MET A 113 -6.96 44.39 -14.91
N TYR A 114 -8.13 45.03 -14.94
CA TYR A 114 -8.31 46.37 -15.53
C TYR A 114 -8.28 47.42 -14.41
N GLU A 115 -7.49 48.49 -14.59
CA GLU A 115 -7.56 49.73 -13.79
C GLU A 115 -8.74 50.60 -14.23
#